data_AF-L8JBS4-F1
#
_entry.id   AF-L8JBS4-F1
#
_cell.length_a   1.000
_cell.length_b   1.000
_cell.length_c   1.000
_cell.angle_alpha   90.00
_cell.angle_beta   90.00
_cell.angle_gamma   90.00
#
_symmetry.space_group_name_H-M   'P 1'
#
loop_
_entity.id
_entity.type
_entity.pdbx_description
1 polymer ?
#
loop_
_entity_poly.entity_id
_entity_poly.type
_entity_poly.pdbx_seq_one_letter_code
_entity_poly.pdbx_strand_id
1 'polypeptide(L)'
;MKKLGLLAASVALALTGCGGSNDSNGNALNNASTNVKVLDGYLVNAEVYVDRNGNNVADANEKLEKLTDENGVISIKNEDTKYSLIVRAIAGKTYDTDKGGRLTQTTEMMATAGSDVVTPFTTLAAVKEITIDELAAELNLPKELIAGDYVAGKTVQDTKQDAQKVHAVARSVTSELGSSIEASKKESDQLLKQSGEIIKAVDDAINSNKQLDDIVITFDDAGKAVIGDMPPTVKEYFIGKDKLFSSISTNEVYFRREGLSKLTFAANEVTVTNDKGKQETFPIEFTTNGFKISDGIDEAIYMSDAFSLVVTSDNDMIFYTQTNIDNGYTAIAATDTTYRGKTFYHMWDDSTSDNADPDFFTIAFAKEGDEVTITEGTKTWKQTWKIENEALVISGNDMMDDDGDWVLHPTTISDKDFTVHYEGESNQSIPYFFTDNKALAQGIYDKWQSLAQ
;
A
#
# COMPACT_ATOMS: atom_id res chain seq x y z
N MET A 1 -45.93 1.49 -9.74
CA MET A 1 -46.42 2.86 -10.03
C MET A 1 -45.50 3.80 -9.27
N LYS A 2 -44.70 4.73 -9.79
CA LYS A 2 -44.46 5.50 -11.03
C LYS A 2 -42.94 5.88 -10.94
N LYS A 3 -42.10 6.15 -11.94
CA LYS A 3 -42.13 6.31 -13.41
C LYS A 3 -40.65 6.28 -13.87
N LEU A 4 -40.41 5.72 -15.06
CA LEU A 4 -39.17 5.84 -15.84
C LEU A 4 -38.89 7.30 -16.25
N GLY A 5 -37.61 7.62 -16.47
CA GLY A 5 -37.15 8.82 -17.17
C GLY A 5 -35.79 8.63 -17.83
N LEU A 6 -35.75 7.91 -18.95
CA LEU A 6 -34.65 7.93 -19.91
C LEU A 6 -34.68 9.27 -20.67
N LEU A 7 -33.56 10.00 -20.73
CA LEU A 7 -33.37 11.09 -21.68
C LEU A 7 -31.95 11.03 -22.23
N ALA A 8 -31.85 10.46 -23.42
CA ALA A 8 -30.73 10.67 -24.34
C ALA A 8 -30.90 12.06 -24.97
N ALA A 9 -29.83 12.87 -24.99
CA ALA A 9 -29.74 14.06 -25.80
C ALA A 9 -28.34 14.15 -26.43
N SER A 10 -28.28 13.71 -27.68
CA SER A 10 -27.16 13.92 -28.59
C SER A 10 -27.10 15.40 -28.97
N VAL A 11 -25.96 16.06 -28.76
CA VAL A 11 -25.67 17.36 -29.38
C VAL A 11 -24.35 17.25 -30.12
N ALA A 12 -24.46 17.21 -31.45
CA ALA A 12 -23.37 17.46 -32.37
C ALA A 12 -23.60 18.85 -32.99
N LEU A 13 -22.68 19.79 -32.78
CA LEU A 13 -22.48 21.03 -33.55
C LEU A 13 -21.03 21.46 -33.26
N ALA A 14 -20.08 21.30 -34.19
CA ALA A 14 -19.80 22.13 -35.36
C ALA A 14 -18.56 23.02 -35.11
N LEU A 15 -17.51 22.79 -35.91
CA LEU A 15 -16.31 23.61 -35.97
C LEU A 15 -16.66 25.06 -36.30
N THR A 16 -16.07 26.00 -35.56
CA THR A 16 -15.84 27.37 -36.04
C THR A 16 -14.37 27.71 -35.82
N GLY A 17 -13.72 28.15 -36.90
CA GLY A 17 -12.40 28.75 -36.87
C GLY A 17 -12.49 30.26 -37.02
N CYS A 18 -11.65 30.98 -36.29
CA CYS A 18 -11.13 32.33 -36.53
C CYS A 18 -10.05 32.54 -35.45
N GLY A 19 -8.78 32.85 -35.72
CA GLY A 19 -8.33 33.98 -36.51
C GLY A 19 -8.27 35.22 -35.62
N GLY A 20 -7.14 35.45 -34.92
CA GLY A 20 -6.97 36.63 -34.07
C GLY A 20 -5.64 36.67 -33.34
N SER A 21 -4.60 37.10 -34.03
CA SER A 21 -3.33 37.54 -33.43
C SER A 21 -3.59 38.83 -32.64
N ASN A 22 -3.20 38.86 -31.36
CA ASN A 22 -2.96 40.10 -30.66
C ASN A 22 -1.86 39.89 -29.62
N ASP A 23 -0.70 40.46 -29.92
CA ASP A 23 0.40 40.66 -29.00
C ASP A 23 -0.08 41.45 -27.78
N SER A 24 -0.09 40.78 -26.63
CA SER A 24 -0.02 41.44 -25.34
C SER A 24 1.21 40.90 -24.63
N ASN A 25 2.28 41.70 -24.70
CA ASN A 25 3.48 41.62 -23.88
C ASN A 25 3.09 41.50 -22.39
N GLY A 26 3.01 40.27 -21.90
CA GLY A 26 3.11 39.92 -20.50
C GLY A 26 4.27 38.96 -20.40
N ASN A 27 5.27 39.27 -19.56
CA ASN A 27 6.34 38.35 -19.18
C ASN A 27 5.72 37.08 -18.55
N ALA A 28 5.33 36.11 -19.38
CA ALA A 28 5.20 34.74 -18.97
C ALA A 28 6.64 34.23 -18.85
N LEU A 29 7.16 34.19 -17.63
CA LEU A 29 8.28 33.32 -17.33
C LEU A 29 7.84 31.92 -17.77
N ASN A 30 8.41 31.44 -18.88
CA ASN A 30 8.24 30.07 -19.32
C ASN A 30 8.80 29.19 -18.20
N ASN A 31 7.93 28.72 -17.31
CA ASN A 31 8.23 27.67 -16.34
C ASN A 31 8.31 26.35 -17.10
N ALA A 32 9.36 26.20 -17.90
CA ALA A 32 9.60 24.97 -18.64
C ALA A 32 9.87 23.84 -17.63
N SER A 33 9.22 22.70 -17.84
CA SER A 33 9.31 21.52 -17.00
C SER A 33 9.52 20.26 -17.84
N THR A 34 10.20 19.28 -17.27
CA THR A 34 10.40 17.94 -17.81
C THR A 34 9.59 16.94 -16.98
N ASN A 35 9.00 15.95 -17.63
CA ASN A 35 8.31 14.86 -16.95
C ASN A 35 9.28 13.73 -16.65
N VAL A 36 9.26 13.25 -15.41
CA VAL A 36 10.02 12.08 -14.96
C VAL A 36 9.04 11.00 -14.56
N LYS A 37 9.34 9.74 -14.90
CA LYS A 37 8.55 8.57 -14.48
C LYS A 37 9.21 7.82 -13.34
N VAL A 38 8.42 7.32 -12.40
CA VAL A 38 8.89 6.49 -11.28
C VAL A 38 8.34 5.07 -11.46
N LEU A 39 9.24 4.10 -11.55
CA LEU A 39 8.92 2.74 -12.00
C LEU A 39 9.51 1.69 -11.05
N ASP A 40 8.66 0.93 -10.37
CA ASP A 40 8.74 -0.52 -10.16
C ASP A 40 7.79 -1.16 -11.19
N GLY A 41 6.49 -1.25 -10.89
CA GLY A 41 5.42 -0.76 -11.78
C GLY A 41 5.27 0.76 -11.65
N TYR A 42 4.23 1.39 -12.20
CA TYR A 42 4.06 2.83 -11.98
C TYR A 42 3.78 3.11 -10.50
N LEU A 43 4.66 3.89 -9.85
CA LEU A 43 4.47 4.25 -8.45
C LEU A 43 3.62 5.51 -8.32
N VAL A 44 2.42 5.36 -7.78
CA VAL A 44 1.41 6.42 -7.63
C VAL A 44 1.44 6.97 -6.20
N ASN A 45 1.31 8.29 -6.04
CA ASN A 45 1.39 8.98 -4.75
C ASN A 45 2.74 8.85 -4.03
N ALA A 46 3.84 8.71 -4.76
CA ALA A 46 5.19 8.74 -4.21
C ALA A 46 5.66 10.18 -4.03
N GLU A 47 6.50 10.41 -3.02
CA GLU A 47 7.11 11.71 -2.77
C GLU A 47 8.40 11.86 -3.55
N VAL A 48 8.66 13.05 -4.09
CA VAL A 48 9.84 13.32 -4.93
C VAL A 48 10.64 14.46 -4.34
N TYR A 49 11.95 14.27 -4.28
CA TYR A 49 12.93 15.18 -3.69
C TYR A 49 13.99 15.49 -4.74
N VAL A 50 14.30 16.77 -4.91
CA VAL A 50 15.40 17.21 -5.78
C VAL A 50 16.62 17.42 -4.89
N ASP A 51 17.61 16.52 -4.97
CA ASP A 51 18.82 16.53 -4.14
C ASP A 51 19.76 17.66 -4.59
N ARG A 52 19.43 18.89 -4.18
CA ARG A 52 20.14 20.11 -4.60
C ARG A 52 21.47 20.26 -3.87
N ASN A 53 21.58 19.67 -2.69
CA ASN A 53 22.78 19.73 -1.86
C ASN A 53 23.75 18.56 -2.13
N GLY A 54 23.31 17.49 -2.79
CA GLY A 54 24.11 16.36 -3.24
C GLY A 54 24.48 15.37 -2.13
N ASN A 55 23.73 15.35 -1.03
CA ASN A 55 23.99 14.46 0.11
C ASN A 55 23.35 13.07 -0.04
N ASN A 56 22.54 12.85 -1.08
CA ASN A 56 21.78 11.62 -1.30
C ASN A 56 20.78 11.31 -0.18
N VAL A 57 20.21 12.34 0.45
CA VAL A 57 19.21 12.24 1.51
C VAL A 57 17.96 12.99 1.06
N ALA A 58 16.78 12.38 1.23
CA ALA A 58 15.51 13.05 0.96
C ALA A 58 15.17 14.06 2.08
N ASP A 59 15.77 15.25 1.97
CA ASP A 59 15.64 16.37 2.90
C ASP A 59 14.30 17.10 2.75
N ALA A 60 13.69 17.50 3.86
CA ALA A 60 12.35 18.10 3.87
C ALA A 60 12.24 19.39 3.04
N ASN A 61 13.32 20.19 2.95
CA ASN A 61 13.38 21.42 2.15
C ASN A 61 13.64 21.18 0.65
N GLU A 62 13.86 19.92 0.24
CA GLU A 62 14.09 19.51 -1.14
C GLU A 62 12.89 18.79 -1.75
N LYS A 63 11.90 18.45 -0.92
CA LYS A 63 10.63 17.82 -1.31
C LYS A 63 9.83 18.72 -2.26
N LEU A 64 9.27 18.11 -3.29
CA LEU A 64 8.29 18.74 -4.18
C LEU A 64 6.89 18.72 -3.56
N GLU A 65 6.08 19.73 -3.88
CA GLU A 65 4.71 19.84 -3.39
C GLU A 65 3.77 18.76 -3.96
N LYS A 66 4.04 18.32 -5.21
CA LYS A 66 3.24 17.31 -5.89
C LYS A 66 3.81 15.91 -5.68
N LEU A 67 2.92 14.93 -5.66
CA LEU A 67 3.23 13.51 -5.71
C LEU A 67 3.20 13.02 -7.16
N THR A 68 3.70 11.81 -7.39
CA THR A 68 3.51 11.13 -8.67
C THR A 68 2.04 10.83 -8.94
N ASP A 69 1.61 10.98 -10.20
CA ASP A 69 0.23 10.76 -10.65
C ASP A 69 -0.10 9.28 -10.91
N GLU A 70 -1.30 8.99 -11.46
CA GLU A 70 -1.74 7.60 -11.74
C GLU A 70 -0.87 6.84 -12.76
N ASN A 71 0.01 7.54 -13.49
CA ASN A 71 0.95 6.95 -14.44
C ASN A 71 2.39 6.99 -13.89
N GLY A 72 2.56 7.25 -12.59
CA GLY A 72 3.87 7.39 -11.95
C GLY A 72 4.66 8.61 -12.42
N VAL A 73 4.00 9.63 -13.00
CA VAL A 73 4.66 10.80 -13.58
C VAL A 73 4.72 11.95 -12.58
N ILE A 74 5.82 12.68 -12.58
CA ILE A 74 6.00 13.95 -11.88
C ILE A 74 6.62 14.98 -12.82
N SER A 75 6.15 16.23 -12.79
CA SER A 75 6.77 17.32 -13.54
C SER A 75 7.83 18.03 -12.69
N ILE A 76 9.06 18.07 -13.18
CA ILE A 76 10.23 18.69 -12.56
C ILE A 76 10.55 19.97 -13.32
N LYS A 77 10.92 21.05 -12.61
CA LYS A 77 11.35 22.28 -13.28
C LYS A 77 12.65 22.03 -14.05
N ASN A 78 12.83 22.65 -15.20
CA ASN A 78 14.07 22.48 -16.00
C ASN A 78 15.34 22.93 -15.25
N GLU A 79 15.23 23.83 -14.28
CA GLU A 79 16.35 24.22 -13.42
C GLU A 79 16.77 23.13 -12.43
N ASP A 80 15.87 22.18 -12.15
CA ASP A 80 16.08 21.08 -11.21
C ASP A 80 16.57 19.80 -11.89
N THR A 81 16.50 19.67 -13.22
CA THR A 81 16.91 18.45 -13.96
C THR A 81 18.42 18.17 -13.92
N LYS A 82 19.21 19.16 -13.49
CA LYS A 82 20.67 19.04 -13.27
C LYS A 82 21.04 18.41 -11.91
N TYR A 83 20.07 18.12 -11.06
CA TYR A 83 20.27 17.48 -9.76
C TYR A 83 19.75 16.05 -9.80
N SER A 84 20.26 15.22 -8.90
CA SER A 84 19.71 13.87 -8.68
C SER A 84 18.30 13.97 -8.11
N LEU A 85 17.49 12.95 -8.38
CA LEU A 85 16.15 12.81 -7.83
C LEU A 85 16.12 11.64 -6.86
N ILE A 86 15.49 11.85 -5.70
CA ILE A 86 15.16 10.80 -4.75
C ILE A 86 13.65 10.68 -4.71
N VAL A 87 13.16 9.46 -4.83
CA VAL A 87 11.73 9.15 -4.72
C VAL A 87 11.54 8.28 -3.50
N ARG A 88 10.64 8.70 -2.61
CA ARG A 88 10.22 7.94 -1.44
C ARG A 88 8.84 7.37 -1.68
N ALA A 89 8.77 6.06 -1.87
CA ALA A 89 7.54 5.28 -1.87
C ALA A 89 7.20 4.96 -0.40
N ILE A 90 6.04 5.42 0.08
CA ILE A 90 5.72 5.44 1.52
C ILE A 90 4.71 4.35 1.86
N ALA A 91 5.01 3.58 2.91
CA ALA A 91 4.08 2.58 3.46
C ALA A 91 2.71 3.20 3.78
N GLY A 92 1.63 2.50 3.44
CA GLY A 92 0.25 2.96 3.67
C GLY A 92 -0.18 4.13 2.79
N LYS A 93 0.66 4.65 1.88
CA LYS A 93 0.34 5.80 1.02
C LYS A 93 0.60 5.54 -0.46
N THR A 94 1.79 5.07 -0.82
CA THR A 94 2.15 4.83 -2.23
C THR A 94 1.51 3.54 -2.73
N TYR A 95 1.10 3.54 -4.00
CA TYR A 95 0.55 2.39 -4.71
C TYR A 95 1.48 2.00 -5.85
N ASP A 96 1.56 0.71 -6.15
CA ASP A 96 2.28 0.16 -7.29
C ASP A 96 1.27 -0.53 -8.22
N THR A 97 1.20 -0.10 -9.47
CA THR A 97 0.24 -0.61 -10.46
C THR A 97 0.34 -2.10 -10.77
N ASP A 98 1.40 -2.76 -10.31
CA ASP A 98 1.56 -4.20 -10.49
C ASP A 98 0.73 -5.05 -9.51
N LYS A 99 0.25 -4.50 -8.39
CA LYS A 99 -0.44 -5.25 -7.33
C LYS A 99 -1.59 -4.48 -6.71
N GLY A 100 -2.40 -5.12 -5.87
CA GLY A 100 -3.50 -4.47 -5.14
C GLY A 100 -3.03 -3.82 -3.83
N GLY A 101 -3.82 -2.86 -3.34
CA GLY A 101 -3.57 -2.23 -2.05
C GLY A 101 -2.32 -1.35 -2.02
N ARG A 102 -2.07 -0.71 -0.88
CA ARG A 102 -0.92 0.20 -0.70
C ARG A 102 0.33 -0.58 -0.32
N LEU A 103 1.50 -0.01 -0.63
CA LEU A 103 2.77 -0.58 -0.18
C LEU A 103 2.78 -0.70 1.35
N THR A 104 3.30 -1.80 1.88
CA THR A 104 3.39 -1.99 3.34
C THR A 104 4.73 -1.59 3.92
N GLN A 105 5.70 -1.27 3.06
CA GLN A 105 7.04 -0.82 3.45
C GLN A 105 7.41 0.46 2.71
N THR A 106 8.22 1.28 3.37
CA THR A 106 8.79 2.49 2.78
C THR A 106 10.10 2.13 2.10
N THR A 107 10.28 2.58 0.86
CA THR A 107 11.49 2.36 0.06
C THR A 107 11.87 3.65 -0.64
N GLU A 108 13.17 3.93 -0.73
CA GLU A 108 13.69 5.04 -1.53
C GLU A 108 14.38 4.53 -2.80
N MET A 109 14.09 5.21 -3.91
CA MET A 109 14.75 5.03 -5.19
C MET A 109 15.41 6.33 -5.63
N MET A 110 16.47 6.24 -6.42
CA MET A 110 17.24 7.37 -6.88
C MET A 110 17.54 7.28 -8.37
N ALA A 111 17.61 8.44 -9.02
CA ALA A 111 18.29 8.57 -10.30
C ALA A 111 19.27 9.74 -10.26
N THR A 112 20.40 9.58 -10.93
CA THR A 112 21.36 10.67 -11.13
C THR A 112 20.79 11.71 -12.10
N ALA A 113 21.38 12.91 -12.07
CA ALA A 113 20.95 14.04 -12.89
C ALA A 113 20.81 13.68 -14.38
N GLY A 114 19.74 14.19 -15.00
CA GLY A 114 19.45 13.99 -16.43
C GLY A 114 18.71 12.70 -16.79
N SER A 115 18.35 11.86 -15.82
CA SER A 115 17.47 10.71 -16.07
C SER A 115 16.00 11.13 -16.19
N ASP A 116 15.30 10.60 -17.19
CA ASP A 116 13.85 10.77 -17.36
C ASP A 116 13.04 9.72 -16.59
N VAL A 117 13.72 8.77 -15.94
CA VAL A 117 13.12 7.72 -15.11
C VAL A 117 13.83 7.57 -13.77
N VAL A 118 13.10 7.17 -12.74
CA VAL A 118 13.62 6.69 -11.45
C VAL A 118 13.15 5.25 -11.28
N THR A 119 14.09 4.31 -11.26
CA THR A 119 13.83 2.86 -11.23
C THR A 119 14.77 2.15 -10.24
N PRO A 120 14.53 0.87 -9.91
CA PRO A 120 15.49 0.06 -9.17
C PRO A 120 16.86 -0.01 -9.85
N PHE A 121 16.93 0.06 -11.18
CA PHE A 121 18.19 0.06 -11.92
C PHE A 121 18.93 1.39 -11.83
N THR A 122 18.25 2.53 -11.96
CA THR A 122 18.91 3.83 -11.76
C THR A 122 19.38 3.97 -10.31
N THR A 123 18.62 3.39 -9.38
CA THR A 123 18.99 3.35 -7.95
C THR A 123 20.23 2.50 -7.75
N LEU A 124 20.25 1.28 -8.29
CA LEU A 124 21.39 0.36 -8.20
C LEU A 124 22.65 0.98 -8.80
N ALA A 125 22.54 1.62 -9.97
CA ALA A 125 23.65 2.35 -10.58
C ALA A 125 24.16 3.49 -9.68
N ALA A 126 23.25 4.29 -9.11
CA ALA A 126 23.59 5.40 -8.23
C ALA A 126 24.29 4.93 -6.94
N VAL A 127 23.75 3.91 -6.25
CA VAL A 127 24.34 3.41 -5.00
C VAL A 127 25.64 2.64 -5.22
N LYS A 128 25.83 2.05 -6.41
CA LYS A 128 27.10 1.46 -6.85
C LYS A 128 28.11 2.47 -7.38
N GLU A 129 27.69 3.73 -7.56
CA GLU A 129 28.51 4.80 -8.14
C GLU A 129 29.04 4.45 -9.54
N ILE A 130 28.22 3.76 -10.34
CA ILE A 130 28.49 3.40 -11.74
C ILE A 130 27.46 4.04 -12.67
N THR A 131 27.78 4.10 -13.96
CA THR A 131 26.83 4.54 -14.99
C THR A 131 25.78 3.46 -15.26
N ILE A 132 24.62 3.87 -15.81
CA ILE A 132 23.61 2.91 -16.25
C ILE A 132 24.13 1.97 -17.36
N ASP A 133 25.10 2.45 -18.15
CA ASP A 133 25.76 1.68 -19.21
C ASP A 133 26.64 0.57 -18.62
N GLU A 134 27.41 0.89 -17.59
CA GLU A 134 28.22 -0.09 -16.85
C GLU A 134 27.33 -1.10 -16.14
N LEU A 135 26.22 -0.65 -15.52
CA LEU A 135 25.25 -1.56 -14.89
C LEU A 135 24.62 -2.51 -15.93
N ALA A 136 24.20 -1.99 -17.09
CA ALA A 136 23.63 -2.78 -18.17
C ALA A 136 24.61 -3.87 -18.64
N ALA A 137 25.89 -3.52 -18.79
CA ALA A 137 26.94 -4.46 -19.18
C ALA A 137 27.19 -5.54 -18.10
N GLU A 138 27.25 -5.13 -16.83
CA GLU A 138 27.50 -6.03 -15.69
C GLU A 138 26.35 -7.04 -15.50
N LEU A 139 25.11 -6.59 -15.64
CA LEU A 139 23.91 -7.42 -15.48
C LEU A 139 23.48 -8.11 -16.79
N ASN A 140 24.12 -7.80 -17.91
CA ASN A 140 23.74 -8.27 -19.25
C ASN A 140 22.26 -7.99 -19.56
N LEU A 141 21.81 -6.75 -19.31
CA LEU A 141 20.45 -6.28 -19.58
C LEU A 141 20.44 -5.22 -20.69
N PRO A 142 19.35 -5.08 -21.46
CA PRO A 142 19.26 -4.07 -22.51
C PRO A 142 19.23 -2.65 -21.90
N LYS A 143 20.28 -1.86 -22.15
CA LYS A 143 20.42 -0.48 -21.67
C LYS A 143 19.17 0.36 -21.90
N GLU A 144 18.65 0.35 -23.13
CA GLU A 144 17.51 1.19 -23.53
C GLU A 144 16.22 0.85 -22.75
N LEU A 145 16.10 -0.39 -22.23
CA LEU A 145 14.97 -0.79 -21.39
C LEU A 145 15.18 -0.43 -19.92
N ILE A 146 16.37 -0.68 -19.36
CA ILE A 146 16.62 -0.39 -17.94
C ILE A 146 16.75 1.12 -17.65
N ALA A 147 17.10 1.91 -18.67
CA ALA A 147 17.13 3.38 -18.64
C ALA A 147 15.81 4.02 -19.10
N GLY A 148 14.79 3.21 -19.41
CA GLY A 148 13.53 3.67 -20.00
C GLY A 148 12.30 3.10 -19.29
N ASP A 149 11.15 3.28 -19.93
CA ASP A 149 9.85 2.79 -19.45
C ASP A 149 9.62 1.34 -19.92
N TYR A 150 10.17 0.39 -19.16
CA TYR A 150 10.00 -1.03 -19.44
C TYR A 150 8.55 -1.51 -19.25
N VAL A 151 7.69 -0.78 -18.53
CA VAL A 151 6.26 -1.12 -18.38
C VAL A 151 5.54 -0.89 -19.71
N ALA A 152 5.71 0.29 -20.29
CA ALA A 152 5.21 0.60 -21.64
C ALA A 152 5.88 -0.28 -22.71
N GLY A 153 7.16 -0.64 -22.53
CA GLY A 153 7.91 -1.53 -23.42
C GLY A 153 7.27 -2.91 -23.65
N LYS A 154 6.45 -3.39 -22.70
CA LYS A 154 5.69 -4.67 -22.83
C LYS A 154 4.62 -4.62 -23.94
N THR A 155 4.24 -3.42 -24.38
CA THR A 155 3.23 -3.23 -25.44
C THR A 155 3.85 -3.16 -26.84
N VAL A 156 5.16 -2.95 -26.93
CA VAL A 156 5.89 -2.84 -28.19
C VAL A 156 6.36 -4.22 -28.62
N GLN A 157 5.94 -4.66 -29.81
CA GLN A 157 6.13 -6.03 -30.28
C GLN A 157 7.60 -6.49 -30.23
N ASP A 158 8.53 -5.65 -30.66
CA ASP A 158 9.96 -6.02 -30.79
C ASP A 158 10.68 -6.11 -29.44
N THR A 159 10.20 -5.39 -28.42
CA THR A 159 10.83 -5.34 -27.09
C THR A 159 10.03 -6.07 -26.02
N LYS A 160 8.86 -6.62 -26.36
CA LYS A 160 7.90 -7.15 -25.38
C LYS A 160 8.52 -8.16 -24.39
N GLN A 161 9.23 -9.16 -24.90
CA GLN A 161 9.79 -10.23 -24.07
C GLN A 161 10.91 -9.70 -23.15
N ASP A 162 11.81 -8.88 -23.70
CA ASP A 162 12.90 -8.28 -22.92
C ASP A 162 12.35 -7.28 -21.89
N ALA A 163 11.30 -6.53 -22.23
CA ALA A 163 10.62 -5.63 -21.31
C ALA A 163 9.92 -6.38 -20.16
N GLN A 164 9.28 -7.53 -20.45
CA GLN A 164 8.74 -8.41 -19.41
C GLN A 164 9.83 -8.95 -18.48
N LYS A 165 10.99 -9.35 -19.03
CA LYS A 165 12.16 -9.76 -18.24
C LYS A 165 12.67 -8.63 -17.37
N VAL A 166 12.94 -7.46 -17.95
CA VAL A 166 13.44 -6.28 -17.24
C VAL A 166 12.47 -5.86 -16.13
N HIS A 167 11.17 -5.91 -16.40
CA HIS A 167 10.15 -5.60 -15.40
C HIS A 167 10.13 -6.58 -14.23
N ALA A 168 10.18 -7.89 -14.51
CA ALA A 168 10.24 -8.92 -13.46
C ALA A 168 11.53 -8.81 -12.61
N VAL A 169 12.64 -8.42 -13.23
CA VAL A 169 13.88 -8.12 -12.50
C VAL A 169 13.71 -6.85 -11.65
N ALA A 170 13.16 -5.77 -12.21
CA ALA A 170 12.96 -4.50 -11.51
C ALA A 170 12.20 -4.70 -10.20
N ARG A 171 11.01 -5.29 -10.24
CA ARG A 171 10.16 -5.55 -9.05
C ARG A 171 10.84 -6.39 -7.99
N SER A 172 11.64 -7.37 -8.42
CA SER A 172 12.36 -8.25 -7.51
C SER A 172 13.51 -7.49 -6.85
N VAL A 173 14.21 -6.63 -7.60
CA VAL A 173 15.27 -5.77 -7.05
C VAL A 173 14.68 -4.72 -6.09
N THR A 174 13.51 -4.14 -6.39
CA THR A 174 12.84 -3.20 -5.48
C THR A 174 12.63 -3.79 -4.10
N SER A 175 12.27 -5.09 -4.03
CA SER A 175 12.00 -5.80 -2.78
C SER A 175 13.24 -5.96 -1.90
N GLU A 176 14.43 -5.83 -2.49
CA GLU A 176 15.72 -5.88 -1.78
C GLU A 176 16.26 -4.49 -1.43
N LEU A 177 15.70 -3.41 -1.98
CA LEU A 177 16.15 -2.06 -1.66
C LEU A 177 15.86 -1.72 -0.19
N GLY A 178 16.80 -1.02 0.43
CA GLY A 178 16.64 -0.48 1.77
C GLY A 178 15.58 0.63 1.83
N SER A 179 15.14 0.94 3.05
CA SER A 179 14.16 2.00 3.30
C SER A 179 14.66 3.41 3.03
N SER A 180 15.98 3.58 2.85
CA SER A 180 16.63 4.82 2.43
C SER A 180 17.76 4.56 1.44
N ILE A 181 18.16 5.61 0.71
CA ILE A 181 19.32 5.53 -0.20
C ILE A 181 20.60 5.14 0.57
N GLU A 182 20.79 5.64 1.79
CA GLU A 182 21.93 5.27 2.63
C GLU A 182 21.93 3.79 3.01
N ALA A 183 20.76 3.22 3.33
CA ALA A 183 20.63 1.79 3.62
C ALA A 183 21.00 0.95 2.39
N SER A 184 20.42 1.27 1.23
CA SER A 184 20.75 0.60 -0.04
C SER A 184 22.22 0.75 -0.41
N LYS A 185 22.85 1.90 -0.13
CA LYS A 185 24.28 2.12 -0.40
C LYS A 185 25.20 1.24 0.45
N LYS A 186 24.87 1.04 1.73
CA LYS A 186 25.64 0.15 2.63
C LYS A 186 25.65 -1.30 2.13
N GLU A 187 24.60 -1.72 1.44
CA GLU A 187 24.42 -3.09 0.95
C GLU A 187 24.64 -3.21 -0.57
N SER A 188 25.18 -2.17 -1.21
CA SER A 188 25.21 -2.08 -2.68
C SER A 188 25.90 -3.26 -3.39
N ASP A 189 26.97 -3.82 -2.82
CA ASP A 189 27.62 -5.04 -3.34
C ASP A 189 26.70 -6.28 -3.26
N GLN A 190 25.96 -6.41 -2.15
CA GLN A 190 25.00 -7.47 -1.97
C GLN A 190 23.82 -7.31 -2.94
N LEU A 191 23.29 -6.09 -3.09
CA LEU A 191 22.21 -5.78 -4.03
C LEU A 191 22.59 -6.12 -5.47
N LEU A 192 23.82 -5.81 -5.89
CA LEU A 192 24.30 -6.15 -7.23
C LEU A 192 24.41 -7.67 -7.41
N LYS A 193 24.92 -8.38 -6.41
CA LYS A 193 24.99 -9.85 -6.42
C LYS A 193 23.59 -10.47 -6.50
N GLN A 194 22.66 -10.01 -5.65
CA GLN A 194 21.26 -10.45 -5.63
C GLN A 194 20.57 -10.15 -6.97
N SER A 195 20.82 -9.00 -7.57
CA SER A 195 20.31 -8.66 -8.91
C SER A 195 20.74 -9.68 -9.96
N GLY A 196 22.00 -10.14 -9.91
CA GLY A 196 22.48 -11.22 -10.77
C GLY A 196 21.82 -12.58 -10.50
N GLU A 197 21.47 -12.88 -9.25
CA GLU A 197 20.74 -14.11 -8.87
C GLU A 197 19.27 -14.04 -9.27
N ILE A 198 18.63 -12.88 -9.14
CA ILE A 198 17.28 -12.58 -9.64
C ILE A 198 17.23 -12.81 -11.15
N ILE A 199 18.17 -12.26 -11.92
CA ILE A 199 18.21 -12.42 -13.37
C ILE A 199 18.28 -13.90 -13.77
N LYS A 200 19.11 -14.70 -13.08
CA LYS A 200 19.18 -16.16 -13.30
C LYS A 200 17.85 -16.84 -13.01
N ALA A 201 17.21 -16.51 -11.90
CA ALA A 201 15.91 -17.08 -11.55
C ALA A 201 14.81 -16.70 -12.55
N VAL A 202 14.82 -15.48 -13.07
CA VAL A 202 13.94 -15.03 -14.15
C VAL A 202 14.22 -15.79 -15.45
N ASP A 203 15.49 -15.99 -15.81
CA ASP A 203 15.86 -16.79 -16.99
C ASP A 203 15.40 -18.26 -16.86
N ASP A 204 15.52 -18.85 -15.67
CA ASP A 204 15.00 -20.19 -15.39
C ASP A 204 13.46 -20.25 -15.49
N ALA A 205 12.77 -19.19 -15.07
CA ALA A 205 11.33 -19.04 -15.22
C ALA A 205 10.92 -18.96 -16.71
N ILE A 206 11.66 -18.21 -17.53
CA ILE A 206 11.47 -18.14 -18.99
C ILE A 206 11.66 -19.53 -19.61
N ASN A 207 12.75 -20.22 -19.27
CA ASN A 207 13.04 -21.57 -19.77
C ASN A 207 11.97 -22.59 -19.38
N SER A 208 11.29 -22.34 -18.26
CA SER A 208 10.17 -23.15 -17.76
C SER A 208 8.79 -22.70 -18.29
N ASN A 209 8.73 -21.74 -19.23
CA ASN A 209 7.52 -21.14 -19.78
C ASN A 209 6.57 -20.55 -18.71
N LYS A 210 7.11 -20.01 -17.61
CA LYS A 210 6.33 -19.26 -16.63
C LYS A 210 5.94 -17.88 -17.19
N GLN A 211 4.77 -17.38 -16.79
CA GLN A 211 4.38 -16.00 -17.06
C GLN A 211 5.13 -15.07 -16.12
N LEU A 212 5.90 -14.12 -16.68
CA LEU A 212 6.77 -13.27 -15.89
C LEU A 212 6.01 -12.20 -15.10
N ASP A 213 4.84 -11.79 -15.59
CA ASP A 213 4.00 -10.82 -14.88
C ASP A 213 3.39 -11.42 -13.60
N ASP A 214 3.34 -12.76 -13.47
CA ASP A 214 2.71 -13.48 -12.35
C ASP A 214 3.73 -13.88 -11.25
N ILE A 215 5.00 -13.50 -11.37
CA ILE A 215 6.06 -13.89 -10.42
C ILE A 215 6.80 -12.70 -9.84
N VAL A 216 7.42 -12.94 -8.68
CA VAL A 216 8.43 -12.11 -8.05
C VAL A 216 9.54 -13.00 -7.49
N ILE A 217 10.79 -12.55 -7.54
CA ILE A 217 11.90 -13.28 -6.94
C ILE A 217 12.20 -12.69 -5.56
N THR A 218 12.20 -13.53 -4.54
CA THR A 218 12.58 -13.17 -3.17
C THR A 218 13.73 -14.04 -2.70
N PHE A 219 14.31 -13.76 -1.54
CA PHE A 219 15.35 -14.57 -0.93
C PHE A 219 14.83 -15.27 0.32
N ASP A 220 15.16 -16.55 0.47
CA ASP A 220 14.89 -17.29 1.72
C ASP A 220 15.90 -16.93 2.83
N ASP A 221 15.70 -17.48 4.03
CA ASP A 221 16.57 -17.25 5.20
C ASP A 221 18.03 -17.70 4.96
N ALA A 222 18.28 -18.56 3.96
CA ALA A 222 19.61 -19.00 3.56
C ALA A 222 20.24 -18.10 2.48
N GLY A 223 19.54 -17.04 2.07
CA GLY A 223 19.98 -16.10 1.03
C GLY A 223 19.89 -16.68 -0.38
N LYS A 224 19.03 -17.68 -0.62
CA LYS A 224 18.82 -18.28 -1.94
C LYS A 224 17.62 -17.63 -2.62
N ALA A 225 17.77 -17.28 -3.90
CA ALA A 225 16.66 -16.81 -4.72
C ALA A 225 15.55 -17.89 -4.87
N VAL A 226 14.30 -17.48 -4.64
CA VAL A 226 13.09 -18.28 -4.74
C VAL A 226 12.07 -17.56 -5.62
N ILE A 227 11.41 -18.31 -6.50
CA ILE A 227 10.30 -17.79 -7.31
C ILE A 227 9.04 -17.83 -6.46
N GLY A 228 8.53 -16.67 -6.07
CA GLY A 228 7.24 -16.48 -5.43
C GLY A 228 6.16 -16.04 -6.44
N ASP A 229 4.91 -16.11 -6.00
CA ASP A 229 3.77 -15.58 -6.75
C ASP A 229 3.69 -14.06 -6.56
N MET A 230 3.28 -13.35 -7.60
CA MET A 230 3.06 -11.91 -7.52
C MET A 230 1.91 -11.61 -6.54
N PRO A 231 2.03 -10.59 -5.67
CA PRO A 231 0.91 -10.12 -4.88
C PRO A 231 -0.29 -9.77 -5.79
N PRO A 232 -1.52 -10.20 -5.43
CA PRO A 232 -2.66 -10.08 -6.32
C PRO A 232 -3.10 -8.63 -6.49
N THR A 233 -3.69 -8.30 -7.64
CA THR A 233 -4.51 -7.08 -7.79
C THR A 233 -5.76 -7.14 -6.90
N VAL A 234 -6.43 -6.01 -6.68
CA VAL A 234 -7.71 -5.97 -5.92
C VAL A 234 -8.72 -6.98 -6.47
N LYS A 235 -8.84 -7.03 -7.80
CA LYS A 235 -9.74 -7.97 -8.47
C LYS A 235 -9.37 -9.43 -8.22
N GLU A 236 -8.10 -9.78 -8.35
CA GLU A 236 -7.62 -11.15 -8.14
C GLU A 236 -7.72 -11.58 -6.67
N TYR A 237 -7.56 -10.62 -5.75
CA TYR A 237 -7.70 -10.86 -4.33
C TYR A 237 -9.12 -11.30 -3.95
N PHE A 238 -10.14 -10.58 -4.42
CA PHE A 238 -11.52 -10.87 -4.06
C PHE A 238 -12.14 -12.01 -4.88
N ILE A 239 -11.81 -12.13 -6.17
CA ILE A 239 -12.41 -13.16 -7.03
C ILE A 239 -11.76 -14.54 -6.78
N GLY A 240 -12.60 -15.57 -6.64
CA GLY A 240 -12.17 -16.96 -6.66
C GLY A 240 -13.34 -17.90 -6.36
N LYS A 241 -13.38 -19.06 -7.03
CA LYS A 241 -14.51 -20.00 -6.95
C LYS A 241 -14.78 -20.50 -5.52
N ASP A 242 -13.74 -20.60 -4.71
CA ASP A 242 -13.79 -21.12 -3.34
C ASP A 242 -13.51 -20.01 -2.29
N LYS A 243 -13.49 -18.73 -2.70
CA LYS A 243 -13.27 -17.61 -1.79
C LYS A 243 -14.60 -17.19 -1.17
N LEU A 244 -14.68 -17.31 0.15
CA LEU A 244 -15.78 -16.83 0.98
C LEU A 244 -15.19 -15.92 2.04
N PHE A 245 -15.59 -14.65 2.03
CA PHE A 245 -15.09 -13.66 2.98
C PHE A 245 -16.09 -13.48 4.11
N SER A 246 -15.64 -13.64 5.34
CA SER A 246 -16.26 -13.05 6.52
C SER A 246 -16.02 -11.54 6.50
N SER A 247 -17.05 -10.76 6.83
CA SER A 247 -17.01 -9.29 6.79
C SER A 247 -17.66 -8.69 8.02
N ILE A 248 -16.95 -7.71 8.60
CA ILE A 248 -17.36 -6.98 9.81
C ILE A 248 -17.12 -5.49 9.55
N SER A 249 -18.14 -4.68 9.80
CA SER A 249 -17.97 -3.24 9.95
C SER A 249 -17.14 -2.93 11.19
N THR A 250 -16.18 -2.02 11.07
CA THR A 250 -15.43 -1.53 12.24
C THR A 250 -16.09 -0.34 12.93
N ASN A 251 -17.13 0.25 12.33
CA ASN A 251 -18.02 1.17 13.01
C ASN A 251 -19.00 0.43 13.95
N GLU A 252 -19.17 0.94 15.18
CA GLU A 252 -19.99 0.31 16.21
C GLU A 252 -21.48 0.22 15.86
N VAL A 253 -22.05 1.29 15.30
CA VAL A 253 -23.49 1.35 14.97
C VAL A 253 -23.82 0.38 13.85
N TYR A 254 -23.00 0.35 12.79
CA TYR A 254 -23.14 -0.60 11.69
C TYR A 254 -22.93 -2.03 12.18
N PHE A 255 -21.88 -2.30 12.98
CA PHE A 255 -21.63 -3.63 13.54
C PHE A 255 -22.81 -4.16 14.37
N ARG A 256 -23.36 -3.34 15.27
CA ARG A 256 -24.53 -3.73 16.08
C ARG A 256 -25.79 -3.99 15.25
N ARG A 257 -25.93 -3.31 14.10
CA ARG A 257 -27.11 -3.43 13.22
C ARG A 257 -27.00 -4.63 12.27
N GLU A 258 -25.81 -4.87 11.75
CA GLU A 258 -25.57 -5.77 10.61
C GLU A 258 -24.91 -7.08 11.04
N GLY A 259 -24.13 -7.05 12.12
CA GLY A 259 -23.39 -8.19 12.63
C GLY A 259 -22.35 -8.69 11.63
N LEU A 260 -22.12 -10.00 11.64
CA LEU A 260 -21.25 -10.68 10.70
C LEU A 260 -21.98 -10.93 9.38
N SER A 261 -21.36 -10.53 8.27
CA SER A 261 -21.81 -10.87 6.92
C SER A 261 -20.80 -11.78 6.21
N LYS A 262 -21.27 -12.48 5.18
CA LYS A 262 -20.43 -13.30 4.29
C LYS A 262 -20.56 -12.86 2.86
N LEU A 263 -19.45 -12.73 2.15
CA LEU A 263 -19.42 -12.28 0.77
C LEU A 263 -18.71 -13.27 -0.14
N THR A 264 -19.27 -13.46 -1.33
CA THR A 264 -18.58 -14.06 -2.47
C THR A 264 -18.53 -13.07 -3.62
N PHE A 265 -17.35 -12.91 -4.21
CA PHE A 265 -17.12 -11.97 -5.29
C PHE A 265 -16.94 -12.73 -6.61
N ALA A 266 -17.67 -12.30 -7.62
CA ALA A 266 -17.49 -12.69 -9.01
C ALA A 266 -17.03 -11.49 -9.84
N ALA A 267 -16.77 -11.70 -11.13
CA ALA A 267 -16.20 -10.67 -12.00
C ALA A 267 -17.10 -9.41 -12.16
N ASN A 268 -18.41 -9.57 -11.99
CA ASN A 268 -19.41 -8.54 -12.27
C ASN A 268 -20.55 -8.50 -11.24
N GLU A 269 -20.51 -9.35 -10.22
CA GLU A 269 -21.46 -9.33 -9.11
C GLU A 269 -20.79 -9.71 -7.78
N VAL A 270 -21.37 -9.25 -6.69
CA VAL A 270 -21.05 -9.66 -5.33
C VAL A 270 -22.32 -10.17 -4.66
N THR A 271 -22.23 -11.30 -3.95
CA THR A 271 -23.35 -11.84 -3.16
C THR A 271 -23.03 -11.70 -1.68
N VAL A 272 -23.92 -11.02 -0.95
CA VAL A 272 -23.83 -10.80 0.49
C VAL A 272 -24.85 -11.71 1.17
N THR A 273 -24.40 -12.46 2.18
CA THR A 273 -25.25 -13.24 3.08
C THR A 273 -25.13 -12.63 4.47
N ASN A 274 -26.22 -12.09 5.01
CA ASN A 274 -26.20 -11.52 6.36
C ASN A 274 -26.21 -12.59 7.46
N ASP A 275 -26.11 -12.14 8.72
CA ASP A 275 -26.14 -12.95 9.95
C ASP A 275 -27.36 -13.90 10.06
N LYS A 276 -28.48 -13.55 9.43
CA LYS A 276 -29.73 -14.33 9.39
C LYS A 276 -29.81 -15.28 8.20
N GLY A 277 -28.77 -15.37 7.39
CA GLY A 277 -28.70 -16.21 6.21
C GLY A 277 -29.48 -15.66 4.99
N LYS A 278 -29.96 -14.41 5.04
CA LYS A 278 -30.60 -13.76 3.89
C LYS A 278 -29.51 -13.38 2.88
N GLN A 279 -29.73 -13.74 1.61
CA GLN A 279 -28.80 -13.46 0.52
C GLN A 279 -29.32 -12.36 -0.40
N GLU A 280 -28.44 -11.45 -0.79
CA GLU A 280 -28.67 -10.41 -1.79
C GLU A 280 -27.46 -10.33 -2.73
N THR A 281 -27.70 -10.05 -4.00
CA THR A 281 -26.66 -9.97 -5.04
C THR A 281 -26.71 -8.61 -5.71
N PHE A 282 -25.54 -7.98 -5.86
CA PHE A 282 -25.38 -6.64 -6.41
C PHE A 282 -24.36 -6.66 -7.56
N PRO A 283 -24.52 -5.81 -8.58
CA PRO A 283 -23.46 -5.62 -9.58
C PRO A 283 -22.19 -5.06 -8.91
N ILE A 284 -21.03 -5.44 -9.42
CA ILE A 284 -19.74 -4.89 -8.97
C ILE A 284 -18.86 -4.48 -10.14
N GLU A 285 -18.16 -3.35 -10.01
CA GLU A 285 -17.10 -2.90 -10.93
C GLU A 285 -15.77 -2.80 -10.15
N PHE A 286 -14.78 -3.62 -10.50
CA PHE A 286 -13.44 -3.50 -9.92
C PHE A 286 -12.68 -2.32 -10.53
N THR A 287 -11.98 -1.60 -9.66
CA THR A 287 -11.02 -0.55 -10.02
C THR A 287 -9.61 -0.98 -9.62
N THR A 288 -8.61 -0.16 -9.92
CA THR A 288 -7.21 -0.41 -9.52
C THR A 288 -7.05 -0.56 -8.00
N ASN A 289 -7.77 0.26 -7.21
CA ASN A 289 -7.56 0.38 -5.76
C ASN A 289 -8.77 -0.08 -4.93
N GLY A 290 -9.77 -0.69 -5.56
CA GLY A 290 -11.04 -0.94 -4.88
C GLY A 290 -12.08 -1.51 -5.82
N PHE A 291 -13.34 -1.31 -5.47
CA PHE A 291 -14.48 -1.73 -6.28
C PHE A 291 -15.69 -0.83 -6.04
N LYS A 292 -16.70 -0.93 -6.90
CA LYS A 292 -17.96 -0.21 -6.76
C LYS A 292 -19.11 -1.20 -6.69
N ILE A 293 -19.87 -1.18 -5.61
CA ILE A 293 -21.12 -1.94 -5.47
C ILE A 293 -22.33 -1.03 -5.72
N SER A 294 -22.20 0.26 -5.39
CA SER A 294 -23.22 1.28 -5.56
C SER A 294 -22.60 2.60 -6.08
N ASP A 295 -23.16 3.75 -5.68
CA ASP A 295 -22.57 5.06 -5.98
C ASP A 295 -21.34 5.29 -5.08
N GLY A 296 -20.19 5.55 -5.70
CA GLY A 296 -18.91 5.72 -5.00
C GLY A 296 -17.94 4.55 -5.21
N ILE A 297 -16.76 4.63 -4.59
CA ILE A 297 -15.72 3.61 -4.65
C ILE A 297 -15.46 3.13 -3.22
N ASP A 298 -15.52 1.83 -3.01
CA ASP A 298 -15.02 1.17 -1.83
C ASP A 298 -13.54 0.89 -2.05
N GLU A 299 -12.67 1.57 -1.30
CA GLU A 299 -11.23 1.58 -1.53
C GLU A 299 -10.51 0.59 -0.59
N ALA A 300 -9.76 -0.34 -1.15
CA ALA A 300 -8.90 -1.24 -0.40
C ALA A 300 -7.64 -0.50 0.08
N ILE A 301 -7.62 -0.12 1.35
CA ILE A 301 -6.51 0.63 1.95
C ILE A 301 -5.43 -0.27 2.54
N TYR A 302 -5.74 -1.54 2.78
CA TYR A 302 -4.79 -2.58 3.19
C TYR A 302 -5.21 -3.94 2.65
N MET A 303 -4.23 -4.76 2.23
CA MET A 303 -4.46 -6.11 1.74
C MET A 303 -3.29 -7.04 2.10
N SER A 304 -3.61 -8.21 2.62
CA SER A 304 -2.70 -9.33 2.83
C SER A 304 -3.43 -10.66 2.65
N ASP A 305 -2.69 -11.77 2.63
CA ASP A 305 -3.28 -13.10 2.56
C ASP A 305 -4.22 -13.43 3.74
N ALA A 306 -4.03 -12.77 4.89
CA ALA A 306 -4.83 -13.00 6.09
C ALA A 306 -6.13 -12.20 6.09
N PHE A 307 -6.09 -10.93 5.68
CA PHE A 307 -7.25 -10.04 5.68
C PHE A 307 -7.05 -8.80 4.77
N SER A 308 -8.12 -8.06 4.56
CA SER A 308 -8.08 -6.73 3.95
C SER A 308 -8.93 -5.73 4.71
N LEU A 309 -8.57 -4.45 4.59
CA LEU A 309 -9.32 -3.31 5.09
C LEU A 309 -9.79 -2.49 3.89
N VAL A 310 -11.09 -2.29 3.79
CA VAL A 310 -11.73 -1.55 2.71
C VAL A 310 -12.59 -0.45 3.31
N VAL A 311 -12.38 0.79 2.89
CA VAL A 311 -13.22 1.92 3.30
C VAL A 311 -14.28 2.14 2.24
N THR A 312 -15.54 2.06 2.65
CA THR A 312 -16.70 2.28 1.78
C THR A 312 -16.82 3.75 1.39
N SER A 313 -17.64 4.03 0.37
CA SER A 313 -17.97 5.41 0.00
C SER A 313 -18.70 6.21 1.09
N ASP A 314 -19.31 5.52 2.07
CA ASP A 314 -19.94 6.11 3.25
C ASP A 314 -18.95 6.23 4.45
N ASN A 315 -17.65 6.03 4.19
CA ASN A 315 -16.54 6.14 5.15
C ASN A 315 -16.52 5.09 6.27
N ASP A 316 -17.36 4.06 6.22
CA ASP A 316 -17.23 2.89 7.08
C ASP A 316 -16.07 1.99 6.60
N MET A 317 -15.19 1.61 7.51
CA MET A 317 -14.11 0.66 7.23
C MET A 317 -14.57 -0.77 7.53
N ILE A 318 -14.47 -1.62 6.51
CA ILE A 318 -14.85 -3.02 6.56
C ILE A 318 -13.61 -3.90 6.65
N PHE A 319 -13.61 -4.79 7.63
CA PHE A 319 -12.65 -5.88 7.76
C PHE A 319 -13.15 -7.10 6.99
N TYR A 320 -12.34 -7.58 6.03
CA TYR A 320 -12.61 -8.82 5.29
C TYR A 320 -11.56 -9.88 5.59
N THR A 321 -11.97 -11.11 5.81
CA THR A 321 -11.05 -12.25 5.95
C THR A 321 -11.67 -13.52 5.37
N GLN A 322 -10.85 -14.38 4.76
CA GLN A 322 -11.30 -15.72 4.36
C GLN A 322 -11.36 -16.71 5.55
N THR A 323 -10.85 -16.30 6.72
CA THR A 323 -10.99 -17.07 7.95
C THR A 323 -12.46 -17.12 8.36
N ASN A 324 -12.97 -18.32 8.63
CA ASN A 324 -14.32 -18.48 9.16
C ASN A 324 -14.35 -18.02 10.62
N ILE A 325 -15.11 -16.96 10.90
CA ILE A 325 -15.31 -16.38 12.23
C ILE A 325 -16.79 -16.44 12.68
N ASP A 326 -17.57 -17.38 12.14
CA ASP A 326 -18.98 -17.62 12.53
C ASP A 326 -19.16 -17.84 14.03
N ASN A 327 -18.14 -18.40 14.67
CA ASN A 327 -18.10 -18.68 16.11
C ASN A 327 -17.07 -17.79 16.83
N GLY A 328 -16.78 -16.63 16.23
CA GLY A 328 -15.79 -15.67 16.70
C GLY A 328 -14.36 -15.99 16.30
N TYR A 329 -13.46 -15.09 16.67
CA TYR A 329 -12.03 -15.21 16.42
C TYR A 329 -11.43 -16.36 17.23
N THR A 330 -10.41 -17.01 16.64
CA THR A 330 -9.60 -18.01 17.35
C THR A 330 -8.41 -17.29 17.98
N ALA A 331 -8.34 -17.30 19.32
CA ALA A 331 -7.24 -16.70 20.05
C ALA A 331 -5.92 -17.47 19.88
N ILE A 332 -4.81 -16.75 19.91
CA ILE A 332 -3.48 -17.28 20.17
C ILE A 332 -3.00 -16.76 21.52
N ALA A 333 -2.06 -17.47 22.17
CA ALA A 333 -1.59 -17.05 23.47
C ALA A 333 -0.76 -15.75 23.38
N ALA A 334 -1.22 -14.71 24.07
CA ALA A 334 -0.42 -13.52 24.32
C ALA A 334 0.81 -13.90 25.15
N THR A 335 1.98 -13.37 24.78
CA THR A 335 3.22 -13.60 25.51
C THR A 335 3.89 -12.28 25.85
N ASP A 336 4.65 -12.28 26.93
CA ASP A 336 5.48 -11.14 27.33
C ASP A 336 6.38 -10.65 26.18
N THR A 337 7.01 -11.60 25.46
CA THR A 337 7.87 -11.33 24.30
C THR A 337 7.13 -10.74 23.10
N THR A 338 5.82 -10.93 23.03
CA THR A 338 5.00 -10.31 22.00
C THR A 338 5.01 -8.80 22.15
N TYR A 339 4.96 -8.26 23.38
CA TYR A 339 4.73 -6.84 23.63
C TYR A 339 5.90 -6.09 24.26
N ARG A 340 6.66 -6.72 25.17
CA ARG A 340 7.69 -6.06 25.97
C ARG A 340 8.70 -5.29 25.13
N GLY A 341 8.88 -4.01 25.45
CA GLY A 341 9.83 -3.13 24.77
C GLY A 341 9.45 -2.74 23.34
N LYS A 342 8.25 -3.11 22.86
CA LYS A 342 7.76 -2.79 21.52
C LYS A 342 6.80 -1.61 21.55
N THR A 343 6.58 -1.03 20.38
CA THR A 343 5.59 0.02 20.17
C THR A 343 4.66 -0.41 19.06
N PHE A 344 3.36 -0.32 19.30
CA PHE A 344 2.31 -0.65 18.35
C PHE A 344 1.47 0.58 18.03
N TYR A 345 0.89 0.54 16.85
CA TYR A 345 0.02 1.56 16.29
C TYR A 345 -1.28 0.91 15.88
N HIS A 346 -2.37 1.64 16.08
CA HIS A 346 -3.72 1.19 15.78
C HIS A 346 -4.55 2.36 15.26
N MET A 347 -5.51 2.02 14.41
CA MET A 347 -6.51 2.92 13.88
C MET A 347 -7.89 2.29 14.06
N TRP A 348 -8.88 3.09 14.44
CA TRP A 348 -10.25 2.66 14.70
C TRP A 348 -11.24 3.79 14.45
N ASP A 349 -12.51 3.46 14.56
CA ASP A 349 -13.62 4.41 14.51
C ASP A 349 -14.05 4.73 15.96
N ASP A 350 -13.76 5.94 16.43
CA ASP A 350 -14.14 6.43 17.76
C ASP A 350 -15.56 7.04 17.76
N SER A 351 -16.32 6.88 16.68
CA SER A 351 -17.68 7.40 16.61
C SER A 351 -18.68 6.55 17.40
N THR A 352 -19.62 7.24 18.04
CA THR A 352 -20.83 6.61 18.61
C THR A 352 -22.01 6.67 17.64
N SER A 353 -21.76 6.89 16.35
CA SER A 353 -22.78 7.12 15.31
C SER A 353 -22.47 6.32 14.05
N ASP A 354 -23.34 6.39 13.04
CA ASP A 354 -23.09 5.83 11.70
C ASP A 354 -22.22 6.74 10.82
N ASN A 355 -21.70 7.85 11.36
CA ASN A 355 -20.67 8.65 10.72
C ASN A 355 -19.35 8.31 11.39
N ALA A 356 -18.47 7.64 10.64
CA ALA A 356 -17.17 7.23 11.16
C ALA A 356 -16.32 8.43 11.57
N ASP A 357 -15.62 8.29 12.70
CA ASP A 357 -14.65 9.25 13.24
C ASP A 357 -13.31 8.53 13.40
N PRO A 358 -12.51 8.42 12.32
CA PRO A 358 -11.26 7.68 12.37
C PRO A 358 -10.30 8.32 13.38
N ASP A 359 -9.85 7.54 14.35
CA ASP A 359 -8.82 7.92 15.31
C ASP A 359 -7.60 6.97 15.27
N PHE A 360 -6.51 7.42 15.90
CA PHE A 360 -5.20 6.78 15.86
C PHE A 360 -4.51 6.88 17.21
N PHE A 361 -4.04 5.76 17.74
CA PHE A 361 -3.23 5.75 18.95
C PHE A 361 -1.93 4.95 18.81
N THR A 362 -1.00 5.28 19.71
CA THR A 362 0.27 4.58 19.90
C THR A 362 0.28 3.90 21.27
N ILE A 363 0.66 2.63 21.32
CA ILE A 363 0.89 1.86 22.56
C ILE A 363 2.38 1.52 22.66
N ALA A 364 3.09 2.09 23.63
CA ALA A 364 4.51 1.86 23.85
C ALA A 364 4.76 1.10 25.16
N PHE A 365 5.19 -0.15 25.06
CA PHE A 365 5.51 -1.01 26.19
C PHE A 365 6.95 -0.77 26.66
N ALA A 366 7.13 -0.60 27.97
CA ALA A 366 8.46 -0.44 28.54
C ALA A 366 9.31 -1.71 28.35
N LYS A 367 10.63 -1.53 28.20
CA LYS A 367 11.60 -2.65 28.15
C LYS A 367 11.70 -3.38 29.48
N GLU A 368 11.59 -2.64 30.57
CA GLU A 368 11.67 -3.14 31.95
C GLU A 368 10.43 -2.69 32.73
N GLY A 369 10.02 -3.50 33.71
CA GLY A 369 8.80 -3.24 34.48
C GLY A 369 7.52 -3.56 33.69
N ASP A 370 6.42 -3.00 34.16
CA ASP A 370 5.05 -3.23 33.68
C ASP A 370 4.40 -1.94 33.13
N GLU A 371 5.17 -0.87 32.90
CA GLU A 371 4.62 0.38 32.35
C GLU A 371 4.29 0.21 30.85
N VAL A 372 3.14 0.73 30.44
CA VAL A 372 2.75 0.96 29.05
C VAL A 372 2.26 2.40 28.88
N THR A 373 2.74 3.08 27.85
CA THR A 373 2.32 4.44 27.52
C THR A 373 1.38 4.42 26.32
N ILE A 374 0.19 5.00 26.47
CA ILE A 374 -0.81 5.12 25.40
C ILE A 374 -0.91 6.59 25.01
N THR A 375 -0.89 6.89 23.72
CA THR A 375 -0.95 8.26 23.18
C THR A 375 -1.99 8.35 22.08
N GLU A 376 -2.94 9.27 22.23
CA GLU A 376 -4.00 9.61 21.27
C GLU A 376 -3.97 11.12 21.04
N GLY A 377 -3.67 11.54 19.81
CA GLY A 377 -3.47 12.95 19.49
C GLY A 377 -2.43 13.63 20.40
N THR A 378 -2.91 14.50 21.31
CA THR A 378 -2.08 15.22 22.30
C THR A 378 -2.17 14.67 23.72
N LYS A 379 -3.05 13.69 23.96
CA LYS A 379 -3.25 13.06 25.26
C LYS A 379 -2.28 11.90 25.42
N THR A 380 -1.86 11.65 26.66
CA THR A 380 -0.97 10.54 26.99
C THR A 380 -1.34 9.98 28.35
N TRP A 381 -1.46 8.65 28.42
CA TRP A 381 -1.74 7.88 29.63
C TRP A 381 -0.61 6.90 29.91
N LYS A 382 -0.35 6.66 31.20
CA LYS A 382 0.68 5.72 31.68
C LYS A 382 0.02 4.67 32.54
N GLN A 383 -0.13 3.48 31.97
CA GLN A 383 -0.83 2.36 32.58
C GLN A 383 0.16 1.26 32.97
N THR A 384 -0.35 0.27 33.69
CA THR A 384 0.35 -1.00 33.90
C THR A 384 -0.19 -2.06 32.94
N TRP A 385 0.64 -3.00 32.52
CA TRP A 385 0.22 -4.13 31.70
C TRP A 385 0.73 -5.47 32.26
N LYS A 386 -0.01 -6.53 31.98
CA LYS A 386 0.37 -7.91 32.30
C LYS A 386 -0.15 -8.87 31.23
N ILE A 387 0.40 -10.08 31.21
CA ILE A 387 -0.24 -11.22 30.56
C ILE A 387 -1.01 -12.00 31.61
N GLU A 388 -2.30 -12.15 31.43
CA GLU A 388 -3.18 -12.92 32.32
C GLU A 388 -4.14 -13.75 31.49
N ASN A 389 -4.28 -15.05 31.82
CA ASN A 389 -5.11 -15.99 31.06
C ASN A 389 -4.85 -15.97 29.54
N GLU A 390 -3.57 -15.89 29.16
CA GLU A 390 -3.14 -15.84 27.76
C GLU A 390 -3.63 -14.59 26.98
N ALA A 391 -4.10 -13.56 27.68
CA ALA A 391 -4.50 -12.26 27.13
C ALA A 391 -3.54 -11.15 27.55
N LEU A 392 -3.44 -10.11 26.74
CA LEU A 392 -2.85 -8.83 27.13
C LEU A 392 -3.87 -8.07 27.98
N VAL A 393 -3.51 -7.69 29.20
CA VAL A 393 -4.35 -6.87 30.08
C VAL A 393 -3.63 -5.55 30.35
N ILE A 394 -4.25 -4.44 29.97
CA ILE A 394 -3.80 -3.08 30.27
C ILE A 394 -4.76 -2.48 31.29
N SER A 395 -4.24 -1.97 32.41
CA SER A 395 -5.07 -1.41 33.47
C SER A 395 -5.88 -0.22 32.95
N GLY A 396 -7.18 -0.15 33.27
CA GLY A 396 -8.08 0.91 32.79
C GLY A 396 -7.95 2.26 33.48
N ASN A 397 -7.38 2.28 34.69
CA ASN A 397 -7.34 3.46 35.58
C ASN A 397 -6.93 4.75 34.84
N ASP A 398 -7.75 5.80 34.84
CA ASP A 398 -7.47 7.09 34.19
C ASP A 398 -7.52 7.11 32.64
N MET A 399 -7.81 5.99 31.96
CA MET A 399 -7.91 5.91 30.50
C MET A 399 -9.34 5.69 30.00
N MET A 400 -10.10 4.79 30.64
CA MET A 400 -11.50 4.49 30.28
C MET A 400 -12.47 5.11 31.29
N ASP A 401 -13.61 5.61 30.82
CA ASP A 401 -14.65 6.22 31.67
C ASP A 401 -15.28 5.24 32.69
N ASP A 402 -15.05 3.93 32.54
CA ASP A 402 -15.65 2.85 33.35
C ASP A 402 -14.67 2.14 34.31
N ASP A 403 -13.43 2.64 34.44
CA ASP A 403 -12.34 2.03 35.24
C ASP A 403 -12.04 0.54 34.88
N GLY A 404 -12.50 0.06 33.73
CA GLY A 404 -12.35 -1.34 33.30
C GLY A 404 -10.98 -1.64 32.68
N ASP A 405 -10.38 -2.77 33.05
CA ASP A 405 -9.16 -3.25 32.39
C ASP A 405 -9.43 -3.54 30.90
N TRP A 406 -8.52 -3.07 30.05
CA TRP A 406 -8.56 -3.35 28.62
C TRP A 406 -7.91 -4.70 28.33
N VAL A 407 -8.73 -5.70 27.98
CA VAL A 407 -8.32 -7.10 27.79
C VAL A 407 -8.34 -7.44 26.31
N LEU A 408 -7.16 -7.71 25.74
CA LEU A 408 -6.96 -7.98 24.32
C LEU A 408 -6.41 -9.38 24.09
N HIS A 409 -7.04 -10.08 23.15
CA HIS A 409 -6.65 -11.43 22.74
C HIS A 409 -6.13 -11.40 21.31
N PRO A 410 -4.83 -11.64 21.07
CA PRO A 410 -4.33 -11.81 19.70
C PRO A 410 -4.97 -13.02 19.06
N THR A 411 -5.14 -13.00 17.74
CA THR A 411 -5.85 -14.04 16.99
C THR A 411 -4.96 -14.77 16.00
N THR A 412 -5.46 -15.87 15.45
CA THR A 412 -4.82 -16.56 14.32
C THR A 412 -4.87 -15.77 13.01
N ILE A 413 -5.63 -14.67 12.96
CA ILE A 413 -5.66 -13.78 11.80
C ILE A 413 -4.57 -12.74 11.99
N SER A 414 -3.43 -12.98 11.36
CA SER A 414 -2.27 -12.11 11.43
C SER A 414 -1.41 -12.30 10.19
N ASP A 415 -0.63 -11.29 9.86
CA ASP A 415 0.41 -11.36 8.86
C ASP A 415 1.68 -10.68 9.38
N LYS A 416 2.64 -10.42 8.49
CA LYS A 416 3.92 -9.79 8.84
C LYS A 416 3.79 -8.31 9.26
N ASP A 417 2.72 -7.64 8.84
CA ASP A 417 2.50 -6.22 9.05
C ASP A 417 1.52 -5.96 10.21
N PHE A 418 0.54 -6.84 10.43
CA PHE A 418 -0.48 -6.68 11.48
C PHE A 418 -0.78 -7.96 12.26
N THR A 419 -1.07 -7.79 13.55
CA THR A 419 -1.76 -8.78 14.39
C THR A 419 -3.17 -8.30 14.68
N VAL A 420 -4.18 -9.13 14.37
CA VAL A 420 -5.57 -8.86 14.72
C VAL A 420 -5.85 -9.36 16.14
N HIS A 421 -6.51 -8.53 16.95
CA HIS A 421 -6.95 -8.84 18.29
C HIS A 421 -8.47 -8.69 18.41
N TYR A 422 -9.07 -9.36 19.39
CA TYR A 422 -10.42 -9.04 19.86
C TYR A 422 -10.38 -8.62 21.33
N GLU A 423 -11.37 -7.85 21.74
CA GLU A 423 -11.49 -7.34 23.12
C GLU A 423 -12.49 -8.12 23.95
N GLY A 424 -12.15 -8.32 25.23
CA GLY A 424 -13.03 -8.85 26.26
C GLY A 424 -13.33 -10.35 26.13
N GLU A 425 -14.40 -10.80 26.78
CA GLU A 425 -14.78 -12.22 26.79
C GLU A 425 -15.50 -12.66 25.51
N SER A 426 -16.06 -11.71 24.75
CA SER A 426 -16.73 -12.01 23.48
C SER A 426 -15.72 -12.01 22.34
N ASN A 427 -15.43 -13.19 21.81
CA ASN A 427 -14.60 -13.33 20.61
C ASN A 427 -15.35 -12.98 19.31
N GLN A 428 -16.57 -12.45 19.39
CA GLN A 428 -17.28 -11.79 18.28
C GLN A 428 -17.41 -10.31 18.61
N SER A 429 -16.46 -9.51 18.16
CA SER A 429 -16.38 -8.07 18.41
C SER A 429 -15.73 -7.37 17.22
N ILE A 430 -15.67 -6.03 17.28
CA ILE A 430 -14.91 -5.25 16.32
C ILE A 430 -13.41 -5.58 16.52
N PRO A 431 -12.68 -5.95 15.46
CA PRO A 431 -11.28 -6.31 15.57
C PRO A 431 -10.38 -5.10 15.81
N TYR A 432 -9.33 -5.31 16.59
CA TYR A 432 -8.23 -4.36 16.76
C TYR A 432 -7.03 -4.79 15.91
N PHE A 433 -6.39 -3.83 15.23
CA PHE A 433 -5.24 -4.05 14.35
C PHE A 433 -3.98 -3.45 14.95
N PHE A 434 -3.02 -4.27 15.38
CA PHE A 434 -1.75 -3.78 15.90
C PHE A 434 -0.63 -4.00 14.88
N THR A 435 0.07 -2.94 14.54
CA THR A 435 1.31 -2.97 13.74
C THR A 435 2.42 -2.24 14.48
N ASP A 436 3.67 -2.67 14.33
CA ASP A 436 4.84 -1.93 14.80
C ASP A 436 5.38 -0.95 13.73
N ASN A 437 4.78 -0.94 12.54
CA ASN A 437 5.12 -0.04 11.45
C ASN A 437 4.28 1.24 11.51
N LYS A 438 4.84 2.29 12.11
CA LYS A 438 4.19 3.61 12.22
C LYS A 438 3.75 4.17 10.88
N ALA A 439 4.62 4.09 9.86
CA ALA A 439 4.36 4.70 8.56
C ALA A 439 3.16 4.03 7.88
N LEU A 440 3.10 2.69 7.93
CA LEU A 440 1.96 1.94 7.42
C LEU A 440 0.66 2.33 8.14
N ALA A 441 0.69 2.33 9.48
CA ALA A 441 -0.48 2.65 10.28
C ALA A 441 -0.99 4.08 10.00
N GLN A 442 -0.09 5.05 9.99
CA GLN A 442 -0.41 6.46 9.71
C GLN A 442 -0.92 6.64 8.27
N GLY A 443 -0.32 5.97 7.29
CA GLY A 443 -0.77 6.07 5.90
C GLY A 443 -2.18 5.53 5.69
N ILE A 444 -2.51 4.40 6.32
CA ILE A 444 -3.86 3.81 6.34
C ILE A 444 -4.84 4.79 6.99
N TYR A 445 -4.48 5.35 8.15
CA TYR A 445 -5.30 6.33 8.86
C TYR A 445 -5.54 7.62 8.06
N ASP A 446 -4.48 8.24 7.54
CA ASP A 446 -4.56 9.46 6.72
C ASP A 446 -5.46 9.22 5.51
N LYS A 447 -5.36 8.03 4.92
CA LYS A 447 -6.20 7.66 3.79
C LYS A 447 -7.66 7.50 4.19
N TRP A 448 -7.95 6.81 5.30
CA TRP A 448 -9.31 6.68 5.83
C TRP A 448 -9.90 8.07 6.12
N GLN A 449 -9.17 8.95 6.82
CA GLN A 449 -9.60 10.33 7.06
C GLN A 449 -9.85 11.14 5.78
N SER A 450 -9.06 10.91 4.72
CA SER A 450 -9.27 11.61 3.45
C SER A 450 -10.55 11.20 2.72
N LEU A 451 -11.10 10.02 3.05
CA LEU A 451 -12.38 9.52 2.53
C LEU A 451 -13.58 9.94 3.40
N ALA A 452 -13.32 10.39 4.62
CA ALA A 452 -14.32 10.89 5.57
C ALA A 452 -14.85 12.31 5.27
N GLN A 453 -14.22 13.02 4.35
CA GLN A 453 -14.49 14.43 4.01
C GLN A 453 -15.27 14.54 2.71
#